data_AF-A0A7K3R7V6-F1
#
_entry.id   AF-A0A7K3R7V6-F1
#
_cell.length_a   1.000
_cell.length_b   1.000
_cell.length_c   1.000
_cell.angle_alpha   90.00
_cell.angle_beta   90.00
_cell.angle_gamma   90.00
#
_symmetry.space_group_name_H-M   'P 1'
#
loop_
_entity.id
_entity.type
_entity.pdbx_description
1 polymer ?
#
loop_
_entity_poly.entity_id
_entity_poly.type
_entity_poly.pdbx_seq_one_letter_code
_entity_poly.pdbx_strand_id
1 'polypeptide(L)'
;ADPGAAPEERDRARRTLTASLVELREAGDTAAGEWWQRALPEQRLLAAERAGHRTLAATAHRRRSGGAAPPAVHAPSIGAE
;
A
#
# COMPACT_ATOMS: atom_id res chain seq x y z
N ALA A 1 -3.88 -13.11 -20.10
CA ALA A 1 -3.35 -12.05 -19.23
C ALA A 1 -2.04 -12.55 -18.63
N ASP A 2 -0.97 -11.77 -18.73
CA ASP A 2 0.32 -12.16 -18.15
C ASP A 2 0.23 -12.05 -16.61
N PRO A 3 0.47 -13.15 -15.86
CA PRO A 3 0.41 -13.13 -14.40
C PRO A 3 1.46 -12.21 -13.77
N GLY A 4 2.54 -11.84 -14.48
CA GLY A 4 3.55 -10.86 -14.09
C GLY A 4 3.14 -9.40 -14.33
N ALA A 5 2.18 -9.13 -15.22
CA ALA A 5 1.61 -7.78 -15.39
C ALA A 5 0.69 -7.38 -14.21
N ALA A 6 0.03 -8.34 -13.57
CA ALA A 6 -0.84 -8.11 -12.41
C ALA A 6 -0.11 -7.60 -11.13
N PRO A 7 1.08 -8.11 -10.75
CA PRO A 7 1.85 -7.56 -9.63
C PRO A 7 2.46 -6.19 -9.93
N GLU A 8 2.95 -5.94 -11.14
CA GLU A 8 3.47 -4.63 -11.56
C GLU A 8 2.39 -3.54 -11.51
N GLU A 9 1.20 -3.83 -12.04
CA GLU A 9 0.07 -2.90 -11.98
C GLU A 9 -0.37 -2.62 -10.53
N ARG A 10 -0.29 -3.63 -9.66
CA ARG A 10 -0.59 -3.47 -8.23
C ARG A 10 0.44 -2.59 -7.52
N ASP A 11 1.72 -2.74 -7.84
CA ASP A 11 2.77 -1.89 -7.27
C ASP A 11 2.68 -0.45 -7.78
N ARG A 12 2.30 -0.26 -9.06
CA ARG A 12 1.98 1.06 -9.61
C ARG A 12 0.79 1.70 -8.88
N ALA A 13 -0.33 0.98 -8.77
CA ALA A 13 -1.51 1.46 -8.06
C ALA A 13 -1.21 1.83 -6.60
N ARG A 14 -0.35 1.07 -5.92
CA ARG A 14 0.09 1.36 -4.56
C ARG A 14 0.89 2.66 -4.47
N ARG A 15 1.82 2.90 -5.40
CA ARG A 15 2.58 4.16 -5.46
C ARG A 15 1.66 5.35 -5.71
N THR A 16 0.72 5.21 -6.65
CA THR A 16 -0.28 6.25 -6.94
C THR A 16 -1.14 6.55 -5.71
N LEU A 17 -1.63 5.53 -5.02
CA LEU A 17 -2.43 5.72 -3.80
C LEU A 17 -1.63 6.46 -2.71
N THR A 18 -0.36 6.09 -2.51
CA THR A 18 0.50 6.81 -1.54
C THR A 18 0.65 8.28 -1.92
N ALA A 19 0.91 8.58 -3.20
CA ALA A 19 1.01 9.97 -3.67
C ALA A 19 -0.30 10.74 -3.43
N SER A 20 -1.45 10.16 -3.78
CA SER A 20 -2.75 10.80 -3.56
C SER A 20 -3.06 11.07 -2.08
N LEU A 21 -2.57 10.25 -1.15
CA LEU A 21 -2.74 10.48 0.29
C LEU A 21 -1.87 11.63 0.80
N VAL A 22 -0.66 11.80 0.25
CA VAL A 22 0.21 12.95 0.57
C VAL A 22 -0.44 14.24 0.08
N GLU A 23 -0.87 14.27 -1.18
CA GLU A 23 -1.57 15.42 -1.78
C GLU A 23 -2.83 15.80 -0.98
N LEU A 24 -3.59 14.81 -0.51
CA LEU A 24 -4.76 15.03 0.32
C LEU A 24 -4.41 15.73 1.65
N ARG A 25 -3.32 15.31 2.30
CA ARG A 25 -2.86 15.89 3.57
C ARG A 25 -2.39 17.33 3.36
N GLU A 26 -1.58 17.56 2.33
CA GLU A 26 -1.09 18.89 1.96
C GLU A 26 -2.24 19.85 1.66
N ALA A 27 -3.24 19.42 0.89
CA ALA A 27 -4.44 20.21 0.64
C ALA A 27 -5.22 20.54 1.93
N GLY A 28 -5.27 19.61 2.88
CA GLY A 28 -5.81 19.81 4.23
C GLY A 28 -5.08 20.90 5.00
N ASP A 29 -3.75 20.82 5.03
CA ASP A 29 -2.90 21.77 5.74
C ASP A 29 -2.93 23.16 5.09
N THR A 30 -2.94 23.26 3.76
CA THR A 30 -3.13 24.52 3.03
C THR A 30 -4.47 25.17 3.35
N ALA A 31 -5.57 24.39 3.31
CA ALA A 31 -6.90 24.93 3.60
C ALA A 31 -7.08 25.37 5.06
N ALA A 32 -6.33 24.78 6.00
CA ALA A 32 -6.33 25.18 7.40
C ALA A 32 -5.43 26.41 7.67
N GLY A 33 -4.35 26.57 6.92
CA GLY A 33 -3.40 27.68 7.07
C GLY A 33 -3.82 28.98 6.37
N GLU A 34 -4.65 28.90 5.32
CA GLU A 34 -5.10 30.06 4.56
C GLU A 34 -6.40 30.63 5.13
N TRP A 35 -6.30 31.75 5.84
CA TRP A 35 -7.41 32.45 6.52
C TRP A 35 -8.57 32.92 5.62
N TRP A 36 -8.37 32.98 4.30
CA TRP A 36 -9.40 33.29 3.31
C TRP A 36 -10.00 32.04 2.66
N GLN A 37 -9.37 30.87 2.83
CA GLN A 37 -9.89 29.59 2.39
C GLN A 37 -10.78 29.00 3.47
N ARG A 38 -11.83 28.30 3.05
CA ARG A 38 -12.69 27.58 3.99
C ARG A 38 -12.01 26.25 4.34
N ALA A 39 -11.75 26.02 5.63
CA ALA A 39 -11.19 24.77 6.10
C ALA A 39 -11.98 23.55 5.54
N LEU A 40 -11.23 22.54 5.09
CA LEU A 40 -11.83 21.30 4.61
C LEU A 40 -12.51 20.55 5.77
N PRO A 41 -13.55 19.74 5.49
CA PRO A 41 -14.23 18.97 6.53
C PRO A 41 -13.29 17.88 7.09
N GLU A 42 -12.66 18.15 8.23
CA GLU A 42 -11.61 17.33 8.84
C GLU A 42 -12.03 15.86 9.02
N GLN A 43 -13.27 15.62 9.44
CA GLN A 43 -13.79 14.26 9.61
C GLN A 43 -13.84 13.46 8.29
N ARG A 44 -14.13 14.12 7.17
CA ARG A 44 -14.11 13.47 5.84
C ARG A 44 -12.68 13.22 5.38
N LEU A 45 -11.77 14.15 5.67
CA LEU A 45 -10.34 14.04 5.36
C LEU A 45 -9.73 12.82 6.08
N LEU A 46 -9.88 12.77 7.40
CA LEU A 46 -9.38 11.68 8.25
C LEU A 46 -10.00 10.32 7.86
N ALA A 47 -11.29 10.30 7.49
CA ALA A 47 -11.93 9.08 7.03
C ALA A 47 -11.30 8.56 5.73
N ALA A 48 -11.01 9.45 4.76
CA ALA A 48 -10.36 9.08 3.51
C ALA A 48 -8.92 8.60 3.74
N GLU A 49 -8.15 9.32 4.57
CA GLU A 49 -6.80 8.91 4.97
C GLU A 49 -6.79 7.53 5.63
N ARG A 50 -7.67 7.31 6.61
CA ARG A 50 -7.80 6.02 7.30
C ARG A 50 -8.16 4.90 6.34
N ALA A 51 -9.08 5.14 5.40
CA ALA A 51 -9.44 4.17 4.37
C ALA A 51 -8.23 3.82 3.48
N GLY A 52 -7.49 4.83 3.01
CA GLY A 52 -6.27 4.64 2.21
C GLY A 52 -5.19 3.85 2.95
N HIS A 53 -4.90 4.21 4.20
CA HIS A 53 -3.93 3.49 5.03
C HIS A 53 -4.31 2.03 5.26
N ARG A 54 -5.60 1.73 5.48
CA ARG A 54 -6.07 0.34 5.60
C ARG A 54 -5.85 -0.44 4.31
N THR A 55 -6.10 0.18 3.15
CA THR A 55 -5.84 -0.44 1.84
C THR A 55 -4.35 -0.70 1.62
N LEU A 56 -3.48 0.24 1.96
CA LEU A 56 -2.03 0.06 1.91
C LEU A 56 -1.56 -1.08 2.82
N ALA A 57 -2.10 -1.17 4.04
CA ALA A 57 -1.76 -2.26 4.97
C ALA A 57 -2.19 -3.63 4.45
N ALA A 58 -3.42 -3.74 3.92
CA ALA A 58 -3.94 -4.99 3.37
C ALA A 58 -3.12 -5.49 2.17
N THR A 59 -2.72 -4.57 1.28
CA THR A 59 -1.92 -4.90 0.10
C THR A 59 -0.47 -5.23 0.45
N ALA A 60 0.12 -4.57 1.45
CA ALA A 60 1.45 -4.89 1.96
C ALA A 60 1.50 -6.27 2.65
N HIS A 61 0.44 -6.64 3.38
CA HIS A 61 0.32 -7.97 3.99
C HIS A 61 0.27 -9.07 2.90
N ARG A 62 -0.55 -8.89 1.86
CA ARG A 62 -0.64 -9.81 0.72
C ARG A 62 0.70 -10.03 0.01
N ARG A 63 1.52 -8.99 -0.16
CA ARG A 63 2.88 -9.11 -0.74
C ARG A 63 3.80 -9.98 0.12
N ARG A 64 3.75 -9.82 1.44
CA ARG A 64 4.54 -10.63 2.39
C ARG A 64 4.13 -12.10 2.35
N SER A 65 2.84 -12.39 2.28
CA SER A 65 2.33 -13.77 2.24
C SER A 65 2.55 -14.46 0.89
N GLY A 66 2.52 -13.71 -0.23
CA GLY A 66 2.70 -14.25 -1.58
C GLY A 66 4.16 -14.38 -2.05
N GLY A 67 5.11 -13.77 -1.34
CA GLY A 67 6.55 -13.83 -1.67
C GLY A 67 7.34 -14.91 -0.91
N ALA A 68 6.72 -15.63 0.02
CA ALA A 68 7.36 -16.70 0.77
C ALA A 68 7.10 -18.05 0.10
N ALA A 69 7.95 -18.43 -0.86
CA ALA A 69 8.12 -19.84 -1.19
C ALA A 69 8.82 -20.52 -0.01
N PRO A 70 8.32 -21.65 0.53
CA PRO A 70 9.03 -22.36 1.60
C PRO A 70 10.41 -22.79 1.08
N PRO A 71 11.49 -22.68 1.87
CA PRO A 71 12.74 -23.31 1.47
C PRO A 71 12.43 -24.81 1.39
N ALA A 72 12.49 -25.36 0.18
CA ALA A 72 12.52 -26.79 -0.02
C ALA A 72 13.75 -27.29 0.75
N VAL A 73 13.51 -27.83 1.95
CA VAL A 73 14.52 -28.53 2.72
C VAL A 73 14.89 -29.72 1.86
N HIS A 74 15.98 -29.58 1.10
CA HIS A 74 16.56 -30.70 0.40
C HIS A 74 17.20 -31.55 1.49
N ALA A 75 16.50 -32.58 1.93
CA ALA A 75 17.11 -33.64 2.72
C ALA A 75 18.24 -34.23 1.86
N PRO A 76 19.51 -34.26 2.33
CA PRO A 76 20.54 -34.99 1.63
C PRO A 76 20.29 -36.48 1.83
N SER A 77 20.04 -37.19 0.74
CA SER A 77 20.13 -38.65 0.70
C SER A 77 21.58 -39.04 0.99
N ILE A 78 21.91 -39.32 2.25
CA ILE A 78 23.07 -40.14 2.57
C ILE A 78 22.68 -41.57 2.20
N GLY A 79 23.06 -41.97 0.99
CA GLY A 79 23.09 -43.37 0.60
C GLY A 79 24.08 -44.09 1.51
N ALA A 80 23.59 -45.11 2.22
CA ALA A 80 24.40 -46.23 2.60
C ALA A 80 24.95 -46.85 1.31
N GLU A 81 26.28 -47.03 1.23
CA GLU A 81 26.97 -48.29 0.92
C GLU A 81 28.42 -48.21 1.48
#